data_AF-A0A847ZYK5-F1
#
_entry.id   AF-A0A847ZYK5-F1
#
_cell.length_a   1.000
_cell.length_b   1.000
_cell.length_c   1.000
_cell.angle_alpha   90.00
_cell.angle_beta   90.00
_cell.angle_gamma   90.00
#
_symmetry.space_group_name_H-M   'P 1'
#
loop_
_entity.id
_entity.type
_entity.pdbx_description
1 polymer ?
#
loop_
_entity_poly.entity_id
_entity_poly.type
_entity_poly.pdbx_seq_one_letter_code
_entity_poly.pdbx_strand_id
1 'polypeptide(L)'
;MKWIAALVVAIVLLAAAVLAAYQTYLLGWWRMNYPSLERFPVQGIDVSHHQGRIDWPTVAADQRISFVYLKATEGGDHKDRLFQENWM
;
A
#
# COMPACT_ATOMS: atom_id res chain seq x y z
N MET A 1 -30.34 -15.51 -28.84
CA MET A 1 -30.55 -15.44 -27.39
C MET A 1 -29.37 -15.97 -26.55
N LYS A 2 -28.97 -17.25 -26.68
CA LYS A 2 -27.91 -17.87 -25.85
C LYS A 2 -26.54 -17.18 -25.94
N TRP A 3 -26.14 -16.74 -27.14
CA TRP A 3 -24.87 -16.04 -27.37
C TRP A 3 -24.82 -14.64 -26.74
N ILE A 4 -25.96 -13.95 -26.66
CA ILE A 4 -26.04 -12.62 -26.01
C ILE A 4 -25.87 -12.79 -24.49
N ALA A 5 -26.54 -13.79 -23.89
CA ALA A 5 -26.36 -14.11 -22.48
C ALA A 5 -24.90 -14.49 -22.15
N ALA A 6 -24.28 -15.32 -22.99
CA ALA A 6 -22.87 -15.69 -22.83
C ALA A 6 -21.93 -14.47 -22.93
N LEU A 7 -22.18 -13.56 -23.88
CA LEU A 7 -21.40 -12.34 -24.05
C LEU A 7 -21.53 -11.40 -22.85
N VAL A 8 -22.75 -11.21 -22.34
CA VAL A 8 -23.00 -10.39 -21.15
C VAL A 8 -22.27 -10.96 -19.94
N VAL A 9 -22.35 -12.28 -19.71
CA VAL A 9 -21.63 -12.94 -18.63
C VAL A 9 -20.11 -12.74 -18.77
N ALA A 10 -19.56 -12.90 -19.98
CA ALA A 10 -18.13 -12.70 -20.21
C ALA A 10 -17.69 -11.25 -19.90
N ILE A 11 -18.48 -10.25 -20.28
CA ILE A 11 -18.19 -8.84 -19.98
C ILE A 11 -18.24 -8.57 -18.48
N VAL A 12 -19.24 -9.09 -17.76
CA VAL A 12 -19.32 -8.91 -16.30
C VAL A 12 -18.14 -9.55 -15.60
N LEU A 13 -17.74 -10.76 -16.00
CA LEU A 13 -16.57 -11.43 -15.44
C LEU A 13 -15.29 -10.65 -15.71
N LEU A 14 -15.12 -10.11 -16.92
CA LEU A 14 -13.97 -9.27 -17.26
C LEU A 14 -13.94 -7.99 -16.42
N ALA A 15 -15.08 -7.30 -16.29
CA ALA A 15 -15.18 -6.08 -15.48
C ALA A 15 -14.86 -6.36 -14.00
N ALA A 16 -15.37 -7.47 -13.46
CA ALA A 16 -15.06 -7.91 -12.10
C ALA A 16 -13.56 -8.20 -11.92
N ALA A 17 -12.93 -8.87 -12.90
CA ALA A 17 -11.50 -9.15 -12.88
C ALA A 17 -10.65 -7.86 -12.94
N VAL A 18 -11.02 -6.90 -13.79
CA VAL A 18 -10.35 -5.59 -13.89
C VAL A 18 -10.51 -4.80 -12.59
N LEU A 19 -11.70 -4.78 -12.00
CA LEU A 19 -11.93 -4.11 -10.73
C LEU A 19 -11.10 -4.74 -9.61
N ALA A 20 -11.07 -6.08 -9.53
CA ALA A 20 -10.24 -6.79 -8.55
C ALA A 20 -8.75 -6.47 -8.74
N ALA A 21 -8.25 -6.44 -9.97
CA ALA A 21 -6.87 -6.06 -10.28
C ALA A 21 -6.58 -4.61 -9.86
N TYR A 22 -7.49 -3.68 -10.15
CA TYR A 22 -7.34 -2.27 -9.75
C TYR A 22 -7.32 -2.11 -8.23
N GLN A 23 -8.23 -2.77 -7.51
CA GLN A 23 -8.28 -2.69 -6.06
C GLN A 23 -7.04 -3.29 -5.41
N THR A 24 -6.57 -4.43 -5.91
CA THR A 24 -5.36 -5.05 -5.38
C THR A 24 -4.09 -4.26 -5.73
N TYR A 25 -4.08 -3.49 -6.83
CA TYR A 25 -3.05 -2.49 -7.10
C TYR A 25 -3.09 -1.34 -6.09
N LEU A 26 -4.28 -0.78 -5.81
CA LEU A 26 -4.43 0.31 -4.84
C LEU A 26 -4.08 -0.10 -3.41
N LEU A 27 -4.39 -1.34 -3.03
CA LEU A 27 -3.97 -1.94 -1.76
C LEU A 27 -2.48 -2.29 -1.72
N GLY A 28 -1.77 -2.10 -2.83
CA GLY A 28 -0.35 -2.40 -2.95
C GLY A 28 -0.06 -3.90 -2.82
N TRP A 29 -0.97 -4.79 -3.23
CA TRP A 29 -0.63 -6.21 -3.35
C TRP A 29 0.21 -6.46 -4.60
N TRP A 30 -0.01 -5.65 -5.64
CA TRP A 30 0.75 -5.65 -6.88
C TRP A 30 1.77 -4.52 -6.85
N ARG A 31 3.05 -4.89 -6.82
CA ARG A 31 4.15 -3.98 -6.50
C ARG A 31 5.29 -4.22 -7.49
N MET A 32 5.32 -3.43 -8.57
CA MET A 32 6.25 -3.63 -9.70
C MET A 32 7.67 -3.08 -9.45
N ASN A 33 7.87 -2.22 -8.46
CA ASN A 33 9.09 -1.41 -8.34
C ASN A 33 9.83 -1.55 -6.99
N TYR A 34 9.74 -2.71 -6.33
CA TYR A 34 10.46 -2.93 -5.07
C TYR A 34 11.90 -3.39 -5.31
N PRO A 35 12.85 -2.95 -4.46
CA PRO A 35 14.18 -3.54 -4.44
C PRO A 35 14.07 -5.04 -4.14
N SER A 36 14.90 -5.87 -4.80
CA SER A 36 14.84 -7.32 -4.60
C SER A 36 15.20 -7.68 -3.16
N LEU A 37 14.45 -8.61 -2.56
CA LEU A 37 14.75 -9.10 -1.20
C LEU A 37 16.07 -9.86 -1.14
N GLU A 38 16.50 -10.50 -2.22
CA GLU A 38 17.81 -11.15 -2.28
C GLU A 38 18.97 -10.17 -2.20
N ARG A 39 18.87 -9.00 -2.85
CA ARG A 39 19.92 -7.98 -2.84
C ARG A 39 19.79 -7.01 -1.67
N PHE A 40 18.56 -6.75 -1.23
CA PHE A 40 18.20 -5.82 -0.16
C PHE A 40 17.26 -6.54 0.83
N PRO A 41 17.79 -7.45 1.67
CA PRO A 41 16.98 -8.29 2.55
C PRO A 41 16.37 -7.53 3.74
N VAL A 42 16.96 -6.40 4.12
CA VAL A 42 16.44 -5.51 5.16
C VAL A 42 15.65 -4.41 4.48
N GLN A 43 14.34 -4.40 4.67
CA GLN A 43 13.43 -3.43 4.07
C GLN A 43 12.57 -2.77 5.13
N GLY A 44 12.01 -1.63 4.76
CA GLY A 44 11.20 -0.81 5.65
C GLY A 44 10.18 0.00 4.86
N ILE A 45 9.41 0.78 5.59
CA ILE A 45 8.45 1.72 5.04
C ILE A 45 8.82 3.15 5.45
N ASP A 46 8.33 4.13 4.71
CA ASP A 46 8.31 5.53 5.13
C ASP A 46 6.88 5.96 5.46
N VAL A 47 6.73 6.77 6.51
CA VAL A 47 5.43 7.27 6.96
C VAL A 47 5.50 8.75 7.30
N SER A 48 4.34 9.39 7.18
CA SER A 48 4.11 10.81 7.45
C SER A 48 2.66 11.00 7.90
N HIS A 49 2.24 12.24 8.14
CA HIS A 49 0.84 12.54 8.41
C HIS A 49 -0.13 12.13 7.28
N HIS A 50 0.36 11.91 6.05
CA HIS A 50 -0.48 11.50 4.92
C HIS A 50 -1.09 10.10 5.10
N GLN A 51 -0.45 9.24 5.90
CA GLN A 51 -0.98 7.91 6.24
C GLN A 51 -2.10 7.96 7.29
N GLY A 52 -2.31 9.10 7.95
CA GLY A 52 -3.22 9.21 9.08
C GLY A 52 -2.71 8.41 10.29
N ARG A 53 -3.63 7.97 11.15
CA ARG A 53 -3.30 7.18 12.33
C ARG A 53 -2.89 5.76 11.94
N ILE A 54 -1.74 5.32 12.46
CA ILE A 54 -1.15 4.02 12.14
C ILE A 54 -1.49 3.01 13.24
N ASP A 55 -1.91 1.82 12.84
CA ASP A 55 -2.02 0.66 13.72
C ASP A 55 -0.64 -0.02 13.84
N TRP A 56 0.16 0.47 14.79
CA TRP A 56 1.52 0.02 15.02
C TRP A 56 1.65 -1.48 15.34
N PRO A 57 0.75 -2.10 16.15
CA PRO A 57 0.73 -3.57 16.31
C PRO A 57 0.65 -4.33 14.99
N THR A 58 -0.20 -3.90 14.06
CA THR A 58 -0.31 -4.54 12.74
C THR A 58 0.98 -4.35 11.92
N VAL A 59 1.59 -3.16 11.96
CA VAL A 59 2.88 -2.90 11.29
C VAL A 59 3.99 -3.78 11.88
N ALA A 60 4.07 -3.87 13.20
CA ALA A 60 5.09 -4.65 13.91
C ALA A 60 4.97 -6.17 13.67
N ALA A 61 3.77 -6.65 13.31
CA ALA A 61 3.54 -8.05 12.98
C ALA A 61 3.98 -8.42 11.55
N ASP A 62 4.17 -7.45 10.64
CA ASP A 62 4.65 -7.73 9.27
C ASP A 62 6.17 -7.96 9.26
N GLN A 63 6.57 -9.21 9.09
CA GLN A 63 7.98 -9.64 9.06
C GLN A 63 8.81 -9.00 7.94
N ARG A 64 8.18 -8.36 6.94
CA ARG A 64 8.88 -7.66 5.85
C ARG A 64 9.29 -6.24 6.24
N ILE A 65 8.77 -5.70 7.34
CA ILE A 65 9.07 -4.35 7.82
C ILE A 65 10.09 -4.45 8.95
N SER A 66 11.35 -4.23 8.62
CA SER A 66 12.46 -4.23 9.60
C SER A 66 12.72 -2.86 10.20
N PHE A 67 12.34 -1.79 9.50
CA PHE A 67 12.51 -0.41 9.97
C PHE A 67 11.44 0.52 9.40
N VAL A 68 11.29 1.69 10.01
CA VAL A 68 10.36 2.73 9.56
C VAL A 68 11.08 4.08 9.55
N TYR A 69 10.99 4.80 8.43
CA TYR A 69 11.35 6.22 8.37
C TYR A 69 10.14 7.08 8.69
N LEU A 70 10.31 8.03 9.61
CA LEU A 70 9.27 8.95 10.03
C LEU A 70 9.60 10.34 9.52
N LYS A 71 8.72 10.90 8.70
CA LYS A 71 8.86 12.30 8.28
C LYS A 71 8.68 13.20 9.51
N ALA A 72 9.69 14.00 9.80
CA ALA A 72 9.66 14.96 10.91
C ALA A 72 9.26 16.37 10.45
N THR A 73 9.80 16.83 9.32
CA THR A 73 9.66 18.20 8.81
C THR A 73 9.67 18.23 7.28
N GLU A 74 9.25 19.35 6.69
CA GLU A 74 9.40 19.66 5.27
C GLU A 74 9.72 21.16 5.11
N GLY A 75 10.71 21.49 4.28
CA GLY A 75 11.09 22.90 4.08
C GLY A 75 11.58 23.57 5.37
N GLY A 76 11.29 24.87 5.50
CA GLY A 76 11.72 25.69 6.66
C GLY A 76 10.65 25.90 7.72
N ASP A 77 9.39 25.60 7.43
CA ASP A 77 8.22 26.01 8.24
C ASP A 77 7.21 24.88 8.50
N HIS A 78 7.36 23.70 7.88
CA HIS A 78 6.45 22.59 8.10
C HIS A 78 7.02 21.54 9.05
N LYS A 79 6.26 21.25 10.11
CA LYS A 79 6.47 20.09 10.99
C LYS A 79 5.37 19.08 10.72
N ASP A 80 5.74 17.81 10.58
CA ASP A 80 4.76 16.75 10.38
C ASP A 80 3.90 16.59 11.63
N ARG A 81 2.58 16.74 11.47
CA ARG A 81 1.62 16.79 12.58
C ARG A 81 1.53 15.48 13.36
N LEU A 82 1.89 14.34 12.74
CA LEU A 82 1.82 13.02 13.37
C LEU A 82 3.19 12.49 13.80
N PHE A 83 4.28 13.22 13.58
CA PHE A 83 5.62 12.74 13.97
C PHE A 83 5.70 12.34 15.45
N GLN A 84 5.15 13.15 16.35
CA GLN A 84 5.17 12.87 17.79
C GLN A 84 4.29 11.66 18.18
N GLU A 85 3.11 11.51 17.57
CA GLU A 85 2.24 10.34 17.78
C GLU A 85 2.89 9.06 17.24
N ASN A 86 3.67 9.17 16.17
CA ASN A 86 4.31 8.04 15.52
C ASN A 86 5.67 7.67 16.13
N TRP A 87 6.28 8.56 16.92
CA TRP A 87 7.60 8.35 17.55
C TRP A 87 7.52 7.80 18.98
N MET A 88 6.47 8.16 19.73
CA MET A 88 6.28 7.81 21.15
C MET A 88 5.37 6.60 21.33
#